data_AF-A0A7Z1TUN3-F1
#
_entry.id   AF-A0A7Z1TUN3-F1
#
_cell.length_a   1.000
_cell.length_b   1.000
_cell.length_c   1.000
_cell.angle_alpha   90.00
_cell.angle_beta   90.00
_cell.angle_gamma   90.00
#
_symmetry.space_group_name_H-M   'P 1'
#
loop_
_entity.id
_entity.type
_entity.pdbx_description
1 polymer ?
#
loop_
_entity_poly.entity_id
_entity_poly.type
_entity_poly.pdbx_seq_one_letter_code
_entity_poly.pdbx_strand_id
1 'polypeptide(L)'
;MFARSSVLTIALAAVISVVAPFPATAAAGHPEGSLPSAAHAPGRFGSFWTTDLWIYQQGASTVHLWFNRAGEDNTDVESVVVTVDGPVTVFRDVVSTLFGTDGVGSIHYLADGPVTVTSRTWTTAPGAGSYGQTIVGVPVSQSSAAGTGQAGALRMIVDQSAQSRANLGLVNVSGVATTVSVEIFTADGQAAPGDSSFEVDLAPFGMTQLNDVLARLGPGDRRGLIIRTAVVSQQGAILAYLSEVDNLTNDPSYQEAFRFGY
;
A
#
# COMPACT_ATOMS: atom_id res chain seq x y z
N MET A 1 30.50 -49.22 62.60
CA MET A 1 31.13 -48.52 61.47
C MET A 1 30.02 -48.17 60.50
N PHE A 2 29.39 -47.00 60.65
CA PHE A 2 28.26 -46.56 59.83
C PHE A 2 28.61 -45.22 59.19
N ALA A 3 28.63 -45.20 57.87
CA ALA A 3 29.03 -44.08 57.03
C ALA A 3 27.99 -42.95 57.07
N ARG A 4 28.45 -41.71 57.23
CA ARG A 4 27.63 -40.51 57.01
C ARG A 4 27.70 -40.13 55.53
N SER A 5 26.57 -40.21 54.85
CA SER A 5 26.39 -39.74 53.47
C SER A 5 26.17 -38.22 53.48
N SER A 6 27.11 -37.46 52.91
CA SER A 6 26.96 -36.02 52.69
C SER A 6 26.33 -35.79 51.31
N VAL A 7 25.13 -35.23 51.27
CA VAL A 7 24.49 -34.78 50.03
C VAL A 7 24.92 -33.34 49.76
N LEU A 8 25.63 -33.12 48.66
CA LEU A 8 26.05 -31.82 48.17
C LEU A 8 24.93 -31.26 47.27
N THR A 9 24.19 -30.26 47.75
CA THR A 9 23.19 -29.57 46.93
C THR A 9 23.87 -28.51 46.07
N ILE A 10 24.00 -28.77 44.76
CA ILE A 10 24.47 -27.79 43.78
C ILE A 10 23.28 -26.92 43.39
N ALA A 11 23.27 -25.67 43.83
CA ALA A 11 22.30 -24.68 43.36
C ALA A 11 22.71 -24.17 41.97
N LEU A 12 21.97 -24.57 40.95
CA LEU A 12 22.13 -24.09 39.58
C LEU A 12 21.46 -22.70 39.47
N ALA A 13 22.26 -21.63 39.46
CA ALA A 13 21.76 -20.29 39.20
C ALA A 13 21.44 -20.16 37.69
N ALA A 14 20.16 -20.18 37.34
CA ALA A 14 19.71 -19.88 35.99
C ALA A 14 19.93 -18.38 35.71
N VAL A 15 20.90 -18.06 34.84
CA VAL A 15 21.05 -16.71 34.29
C VAL A 15 19.94 -16.50 33.27
N ILE A 16 18.83 -15.91 33.72
CA ILE A 16 17.79 -15.42 32.82
C ILE A 16 18.36 -14.18 32.13
N SER A 17 18.84 -14.34 30.90
CA SER A 17 19.16 -13.22 30.04
C SER A 17 17.85 -12.55 29.64
N VAL A 18 17.50 -11.45 30.31
CA VAL A 18 16.42 -10.57 29.88
C VAL A 18 16.91 -9.89 28.60
N VAL A 19 16.54 -10.44 27.44
CA VAL A 19 16.62 -9.71 26.19
C VAL A 19 15.62 -8.58 26.32
N ALA A 20 16.10 -7.36 26.56
CA ALA A 20 15.25 -6.19 26.49
C ALA A 20 14.65 -6.14 25.08
N PRO A 21 13.30 -6.06 24.93
CA PRO A 21 12.74 -5.82 23.62
C PRO A 21 13.31 -4.50 23.12
N PHE A 22 13.99 -4.52 21.97
CA PHE A 22 14.30 -3.29 21.26
C PHE A 22 12.97 -2.54 21.11
N PRO A 23 12.91 -1.23 21.43
CA PRO A 23 11.71 -0.47 21.14
C PRO A 23 11.46 -0.64 19.64
N ALA A 24 10.29 -1.17 19.28
CA ALA A 24 9.82 -1.07 17.91
C ALA A 24 9.91 0.42 17.56
N THR A 25 10.87 0.78 16.71
CA THR A 25 10.94 2.13 16.16
C THR A 25 9.59 2.39 15.55
N ALA A 26 8.82 3.32 16.14
CA ALA A 26 7.65 3.88 15.51
C ALA A 26 8.04 4.19 14.06
N ALA A 27 7.18 3.86 13.09
CA ALA A 27 7.46 4.06 11.67
C ALA A 27 8.05 5.46 11.49
N ALA A 28 9.36 5.53 11.26
CA ALA A 28 10.04 6.80 11.17
C ALA A 28 9.54 7.49 9.90
N GLY A 29 9.40 8.82 9.96
CA GLY A 29 9.23 9.59 8.73
C GLY A 29 10.33 9.22 7.73
N HIS A 30 10.00 9.29 6.45
CA HIS A 30 10.92 8.94 5.38
C HIS A 30 10.92 10.04 4.33
N PRO A 31 12.09 10.34 3.72
CA PRO A 31 12.19 11.43 2.76
C PRO A 31 11.51 11.07 1.43
N GLU A 32 11.40 9.79 1.09
CA GLU A 32 10.89 9.36 -0.21
C GLU A 32 9.87 8.23 -0.08
N GLY A 33 8.69 8.44 -0.66
CA GLY A 33 7.62 7.46 -0.63
C GLY A 33 6.55 7.75 -1.67
N SER A 34 5.56 6.86 -1.72
CA SER A 34 4.40 7.04 -2.59
C SER A 34 3.11 6.81 -1.82
N LEU A 35 2.12 7.68 -2.06
CA LEU A 35 0.73 7.38 -1.80
C LEU A 35 0.20 6.57 -2.99
N PRO A 36 -0.15 5.30 -2.81
CA PRO A 36 -0.44 4.43 -3.94
C PRO A 36 -1.72 4.80 -4.71
N SER A 37 -2.58 5.65 -4.14
CA SER A 37 -3.81 6.11 -4.77
C SER A 37 -4.19 7.52 -4.34
N ALA A 38 -4.54 8.35 -5.32
CA ALA A 38 -5.18 9.64 -5.18
C ALA A 38 -6.16 9.83 -6.35
N ALA A 39 -7.22 10.60 -6.13
CA ALA A 39 -8.25 10.83 -7.12
C ALA A 39 -8.89 12.22 -7.00
N HIS A 40 -9.21 12.77 -8.16
CA HIS A 40 -10.27 13.75 -8.37
C HIS A 40 -11.06 13.28 -9.60
N ALA A 41 -11.95 12.32 -9.40
CA ALA A 41 -12.57 11.59 -10.51
C ALA A 41 -13.92 10.95 -10.17
N PRO A 42 -14.84 10.82 -11.14
CA PRO A 42 -16.06 10.05 -10.96
C PRO A 42 -15.74 8.55 -10.76
N GLY A 43 -16.54 7.89 -9.91
CA GLY A 43 -16.47 6.45 -9.66
C GLY A 43 -17.77 5.72 -10.02
N ARG A 44 -17.84 4.43 -9.69
CA ARG A 44 -19.07 3.62 -9.84
C ARG A 44 -20.14 4.06 -8.84
N PHE A 45 -21.39 3.69 -9.12
CA PHE A 45 -22.55 3.91 -8.24
C PHE A 45 -22.71 5.36 -7.78
N GLY A 46 -22.45 6.32 -8.69
CA GLY A 46 -22.66 7.76 -8.44
C GLY A 46 -21.64 8.41 -7.50
N SER A 47 -20.55 7.72 -7.15
CA SER A 47 -19.47 8.31 -6.35
C SER A 47 -18.66 9.34 -7.14
N PHE A 48 -18.11 10.32 -6.43
CA PHE A 48 -17.05 11.18 -6.92
C PHE A 48 -15.93 11.18 -5.89
N TRP A 49 -14.76 10.69 -6.29
CA TRP A 49 -13.62 10.49 -5.40
C TRP A 49 -12.73 11.72 -5.38
N THR A 50 -12.45 12.20 -4.17
CA THR A 50 -11.60 13.36 -3.89
C THR A 50 -10.54 12.97 -2.87
N THR A 51 -9.29 13.40 -3.07
CA THR A 51 -8.18 13.11 -2.14
C THR A 51 -7.74 14.36 -1.40
N ASP A 52 -7.81 14.32 -0.08
CA ASP A 52 -7.13 15.27 0.79
C ASP A 52 -5.77 14.72 1.21
N LEU A 53 -4.77 15.60 1.37
CA LEU A 53 -3.38 15.28 1.72
C LEU A 53 -2.95 16.03 2.98
N TRP A 54 -2.24 15.34 3.86
CA TRP A 54 -1.55 15.90 5.01
C TRP A 54 -0.08 15.47 4.97
N ILE A 55 0.81 16.43 5.17
CA ILE A 55 2.25 16.19 5.29
C ILE A 55 2.65 16.61 6.69
N TYR A 56 3.03 15.64 7.52
CA TYR A 56 3.68 15.87 8.80
C TYR A 56 5.20 15.86 8.61
N GLN A 57 5.90 16.81 9.23
CA GLN A 57 7.36 16.90 9.11
C GLN A 57 8.02 17.19 10.46
N GLN A 58 9.26 16.72 10.61
CA GLN A 58 10.16 17.05 11.72
C GLN A 58 11.56 17.39 11.18
N GLY A 59 11.70 18.59 10.62
CA GLY A 59 12.96 19.11 10.08
C GLY A 59 13.06 19.11 8.56
N ALA A 60 12.00 18.76 7.84
CA ALA A 60 11.91 19.01 6.40
C ALA A 60 11.45 20.45 6.16
N SER A 61 11.90 21.06 5.07
CA SER A 61 11.48 22.41 4.64
C SER A 61 10.82 22.41 3.27
N THR A 62 11.17 21.44 2.43
CA THR A 62 10.67 21.32 1.06
C THR A 62 10.27 19.88 0.75
N VAL A 63 9.17 19.74 0.01
CA VAL A 63 8.69 18.46 -0.52
C VAL A 63 8.36 18.63 -2.00
N HIS A 64 8.99 17.82 -2.84
CA HIS A 64 8.60 17.63 -4.22
C HIS A 64 7.47 16.61 -4.29
N LEU A 65 6.42 16.92 -5.05
CA LEU A 65 5.26 16.06 -5.23
C LEU A 65 5.02 15.85 -6.73
N TRP A 66 4.88 14.60 -7.15
CA TRP A 66 4.50 14.21 -8.50
C TRP A 66 3.13 13.52 -8.45
N PHE A 67 2.22 13.91 -9.34
CA PHE A 67 0.99 13.14 -9.58
C PHE A 67 1.19 12.27 -10.80
N ASN A 68 1.38 10.97 -10.58
CA ASN A 68 1.60 10.01 -11.63
C ASN A 68 0.25 9.44 -12.07
N ARG A 69 -0.21 9.81 -13.26
CA ARG A 69 -1.52 9.42 -13.77
C ARG A 69 -1.59 7.92 -14.05
N ALA A 70 -2.76 7.35 -13.79
CA ALA A 70 -3.04 5.95 -14.08
C ALA A 70 -2.95 5.66 -15.58
N GLY A 71 -2.26 4.57 -15.94
CA GLY A 71 -2.12 4.09 -17.32
C GLY A 71 -1.16 4.90 -18.21
N GLU A 72 -0.38 5.82 -17.63
CA GLU A 72 0.55 6.69 -18.38
C GLU A 72 2.02 6.43 -17.99
N ASP A 73 2.93 6.74 -18.90
CA ASP A 73 4.34 6.94 -18.60
C ASP A 73 4.50 8.32 -17.96
N ASN A 74 5.05 8.36 -16.75
CA ASN A 74 5.17 9.58 -15.97
C ASN A 74 6.63 10.06 -15.84
N THR A 75 7.53 9.60 -16.73
CA THR A 75 8.97 9.95 -16.70
C THR A 75 9.22 11.46 -16.82
N ASP A 76 8.45 12.14 -17.67
CA ASP A 76 8.62 13.56 -17.98
C ASP A 76 7.71 14.48 -17.11
N VAL A 77 7.02 13.92 -16.11
CA VAL A 77 6.17 14.71 -15.21
C VAL A 77 7.04 15.54 -14.28
N GLU A 78 6.83 16.85 -14.27
CA GLU A 78 7.51 17.76 -13.35
C GLU A 78 6.87 17.70 -11.95
N SER A 79 7.70 17.81 -10.91
CA SER A 79 7.21 17.94 -9.54
C SER A 79 6.61 19.32 -9.29
N VAL A 80 5.53 19.37 -8.52
CA VAL A 80 5.15 20.58 -7.78
C VAL A 80 5.98 20.63 -6.49
N VAL A 81 6.71 21.73 -6.27
CA VAL A 81 7.49 21.93 -5.05
C VAL A 81 6.64 22.67 -4.03
N VAL A 82 6.50 22.11 -2.83
CA VAL A 82 5.78 22.73 -1.71
C VAL A 82 6.71 23.01 -0.55
N THR A 83 6.51 24.16 0.10
CA THR A 83 7.19 24.52 1.34
C THR A 83 6.37 24.01 2.53
N VAL A 84 7.05 23.44 3.53
CA VAL A 84 6.42 22.87 4.73
C VAL A 84 6.92 23.58 6.00
N ASP A 85 6.33 24.74 6.32
CA ASP A 85 6.82 25.63 7.39
C ASP A 85 6.33 25.27 8.80
N GLY A 86 5.26 24.47 8.89
CA GLY A 86 4.66 24.02 10.14
C GLY A 86 4.80 22.51 10.34
N PRO A 87 4.44 21.99 11.53
CA PRO A 87 4.50 20.55 11.78
C PRO A 87 3.58 19.76 10.85
N VAL A 88 2.47 20.36 10.39
CA VAL A 88 1.54 19.76 9.42
C VAL A 88 1.18 20.78 8.34
N THR A 89 1.32 20.38 7.08
CA THR A 89 0.76 21.08 5.91
C THR A 89 -0.42 20.28 5.35
N VAL A 90 -1.49 20.96 4.94
CA VAL A 90 -2.74 20.32 4.48
C VAL A 90 -3.11 20.82 3.08
N PHE A 91 -3.44 19.90 2.19
CA PHE A 91 -4.00 20.18 0.87
C PHE A 91 -5.36 19.49 0.76
N ARG A 92 -6.41 20.27 0.51
CA ARG A 92 -7.75 19.73 0.24
C ARG A 92 -7.91 19.50 -1.25
N ASP A 93 -8.46 18.36 -1.63
CA ASP A 93 -8.58 17.98 -3.04
C ASP A 93 -7.27 18.20 -3.81
N VAL A 94 -6.20 17.55 -3.33
CA VAL A 94 -4.82 17.83 -3.76
C VAL A 94 -4.63 17.66 -5.26
N VAL A 95 -5.35 16.72 -5.89
CA VAL A 95 -5.28 16.47 -7.33
C VAL A 95 -5.79 17.70 -8.11
N SER A 96 -6.92 18.28 -7.69
CA SER A 96 -7.44 19.48 -8.33
C SER A 96 -6.70 20.76 -7.92
N THR A 97 -6.45 20.96 -6.63
CA THR A 97 -6.01 22.26 -6.10
C THR A 97 -4.50 22.48 -6.21
N LEU A 98 -3.69 21.44 -6.03
CA LEU A 98 -2.23 21.53 -6.10
C LEU A 98 -1.72 21.18 -7.49
N PHE A 99 -2.19 20.05 -8.05
CA PHE A 99 -1.74 19.59 -9.36
C PHE A 99 -2.54 20.19 -10.53
N GLY A 100 -3.66 20.88 -10.26
CA GLY A 100 -4.44 21.56 -11.29
C GLY A 100 -5.11 20.61 -12.28
N THR A 101 -5.43 19.39 -11.86
CA THR A 101 -5.95 18.34 -12.75
C THR A 101 -7.07 17.50 -12.13
N ASP A 102 -7.75 16.71 -12.96
CA ASP A 102 -8.58 15.57 -12.59
C ASP A 102 -7.87 14.23 -12.86
N GLY A 103 -8.51 13.14 -12.44
CA GLY A 103 -8.11 11.77 -12.75
C GLY A 103 -7.80 10.93 -11.51
N VAL A 104 -7.27 9.73 -11.76
CA VAL A 104 -6.78 8.79 -10.75
C VAL A 104 -5.28 8.58 -10.98
N GLY A 105 -4.51 8.46 -9.91
CA GLY A 105 -3.08 8.24 -9.99
C GLY A 105 -2.47 7.91 -8.63
N SER A 106 -1.14 7.85 -8.58
CA SER A 106 -0.38 7.80 -7.33
C SER A 106 0.31 9.15 -7.11
N ILE A 107 0.63 9.47 -5.85
CA ILE A 107 1.46 10.64 -5.54
C ILE A 107 2.82 10.14 -5.07
N HIS A 108 3.89 10.40 -5.83
CA HIS A 108 5.27 10.22 -5.38
C HIS A 108 5.73 11.49 -4.70
N TYR A 109 6.49 11.36 -3.62
CA TYR A 109 7.08 12.49 -2.93
C TYR A 109 8.55 12.28 -2.62
N LEU A 110 9.28 13.38 -2.63
CA LEU A 110 10.67 13.47 -2.20
C LEU A 110 10.86 14.74 -1.39
N ALA A 111 11.22 14.58 -0.12
CA ALA A 111 11.46 15.66 0.82
C ALA A 111 12.96 15.80 1.14
N ASP A 112 13.37 17.00 1.55
CA ASP A 112 14.72 17.29 2.04
C ASP A 112 15.00 16.76 3.47
N GLY A 113 14.00 16.13 4.09
CA GLY A 113 14.09 15.51 5.40
C GLY A 113 12.95 14.51 5.65
N PRO A 114 12.92 13.84 6.81
CA PRO A 114 11.87 12.87 7.16
C PRO A 114 10.48 13.51 7.19
N VAL A 115 9.55 12.92 6.43
CA VAL A 115 8.13 13.29 6.45
C VAL A 115 7.25 12.06 6.64
N THR A 116 6.05 12.30 7.17
CA THR A 116 4.94 11.33 7.10
C THR A 116 3.85 11.95 6.25
N VAL A 117 3.61 11.34 5.10
CA VAL A 117 2.53 11.75 4.20
C VAL A 117 1.34 10.83 4.43
N THR A 118 0.17 11.40 4.67
CA THR A 118 -1.08 10.66 4.80
C THR A 118 -2.16 11.34 3.98
N SER A 119 -3.11 10.57 3.47
CA SER A 119 -4.19 11.08 2.66
C SER A 119 -5.50 10.41 3.05
N ARG A 120 -6.59 11.03 2.63
CA ARG A 120 -7.92 10.44 2.67
C ARG A 120 -8.53 10.60 1.29
N THR A 121 -8.82 9.49 0.64
CA THR A 121 -9.58 9.46 -0.62
C THR A 121 -11.03 9.11 -0.29
N TRP A 122 -11.94 10.02 -0.59
CA TRP A 122 -13.32 10.00 -0.08
C TRP A 122 -14.35 10.41 -1.13
N THR A 123 -15.61 10.05 -0.90
CA THR A 123 -16.78 10.46 -1.68
C THR A 123 -17.89 10.92 -0.73
N THR A 124 -18.76 11.81 -1.19
CA THR A 124 -19.92 12.27 -0.41
C THR A 124 -20.87 11.12 -0.11
N ALA A 125 -21.36 11.07 1.13
CA ALA A 125 -22.41 10.17 1.58
C ALA A 125 -23.77 10.88 1.61
N PRO A 126 -24.90 10.14 1.55
CA PRO A 126 -26.22 10.72 1.79
C PRO A 126 -26.28 11.53 3.09
N GLY A 127 -27.00 12.65 3.09
CA GLY A 127 -27.15 13.49 4.28
C GLY A 127 -25.93 14.34 4.64
N ALA A 128 -25.09 14.68 3.64
CA ALA A 128 -23.89 15.54 3.76
C ALA A 128 -22.70 14.95 4.54
N GLY A 129 -22.69 13.63 4.78
CA GLY A 129 -21.52 12.91 5.30
C GLY A 129 -20.48 12.60 4.21
N SER A 130 -19.46 11.79 4.55
CA SER A 130 -18.54 11.22 3.57
C SER A 130 -18.11 9.81 3.96
N TYR A 131 -17.92 8.96 2.96
CA TYR A 131 -17.22 7.69 3.08
C TYR A 131 -15.82 7.83 2.49
N GLY A 132 -14.83 7.14 3.04
CA GLY A 132 -13.47 7.25 2.52
C GLY A 132 -12.46 6.45 3.31
N GLN A 133 -11.31 6.26 2.67
CA GLN A 133 -10.21 5.45 3.19
C GLN A 133 -8.98 6.31 3.42
N THR A 134 -8.30 6.05 4.53
CA THR A 134 -7.00 6.64 4.83
C THR A 134 -5.91 5.84 4.13
N ILE A 135 -5.00 6.53 3.45
CA ILE A 135 -3.88 5.93 2.74
C ILE A 135 -2.61 6.63 3.24
N VAL A 136 -1.67 5.84 3.75
CA VAL A 136 -0.38 6.33 4.27
C VAL A 136 0.69 6.18 3.19
N GLY A 137 1.60 7.14 3.13
CA GLY A 137 2.74 7.10 2.21
C GLY A 137 3.68 5.95 2.55
N VAL A 138 3.87 5.06 1.59
CA VAL A 138 4.74 3.88 1.72
C VAL A 138 6.13 4.25 1.23
N PRO A 139 7.21 3.99 1.99
CA PRO A 139 8.57 4.29 1.55
C PRO A 139 8.91 3.52 0.26
N VAL A 140 9.59 4.18 -0.69
CA VAL A 140 10.06 3.50 -1.92
C VAL A 140 11.02 2.36 -1.57
N SER A 141 11.78 2.49 -0.48
CA SER A 141 12.66 1.43 0.04
C SER A 141 11.93 0.17 0.50
N GLN A 142 10.61 0.23 0.70
CA GLN A 142 9.75 -0.91 1.03
C GLN A 142 9.03 -1.46 -0.20
N SER A 143 9.41 -1.07 -1.42
CA SER A 143 8.85 -1.61 -2.67
C SER A 143 9.35 -3.03 -2.99
N SER A 144 8.55 -3.79 -3.75
CA SER A 144 8.92 -5.12 -4.23
C SER A 144 9.68 -4.97 -5.54
N ALA A 145 10.99 -5.21 -5.50
CA ALA A 145 11.86 -5.06 -6.67
C ALA A 145 12.00 -6.37 -7.48
N ALA A 146 12.37 -6.24 -8.75
CA ALA A 146 12.80 -7.35 -9.58
C ALA A 146 13.90 -8.18 -8.92
N GLY A 147 13.88 -9.50 -9.14
CA GLY A 147 14.89 -10.43 -8.61
C GLY A 147 14.76 -10.79 -7.12
N THR A 148 13.79 -10.23 -6.39
CA THR A 148 13.54 -10.55 -4.97
C THR A 148 12.80 -11.87 -4.73
N GLY A 149 12.29 -12.50 -5.80
CA GLY A 149 11.59 -13.78 -5.73
C GLY A 149 10.38 -13.77 -4.79
N GLN A 150 10.10 -14.93 -4.18
CA GLN A 150 8.95 -15.09 -3.27
C GLN A 150 9.02 -14.25 -1.99
N ALA A 151 10.23 -13.85 -1.58
CA ALA A 151 10.46 -13.02 -0.40
C ALA A 151 10.00 -11.58 -0.63
N GLY A 152 10.22 -11.04 -1.84
CA GLY A 152 9.75 -9.69 -2.17
C GLY A 152 8.27 -9.61 -2.55
N ALA A 153 7.67 -10.74 -2.93
CA ALA A 153 6.26 -10.80 -3.35
C ALA A 153 5.31 -10.19 -2.29
N LEU A 154 4.43 -9.32 -2.76
CA LEU A 154 3.43 -8.60 -1.99
C LEU A 154 2.13 -9.40 -1.92
N ARG A 155 1.45 -9.37 -0.77
CA ARG A 155 0.22 -10.12 -0.52
C ARG A 155 -0.88 -9.25 0.07
N MET A 156 -2.10 -9.57 -0.28
CA MET A 156 -3.34 -8.99 0.25
C MET A 156 -4.33 -10.12 0.50
N ILE A 157 -5.26 -9.90 1.43
CA ILE A 157 -6.28 -10.87 1.82
C ILE A 157 -7.64 -10.22 1.65
N VAL A 158 -8.58 -10.95 1.03
CA VAL A 158 -9.87 -10.40 0.65
C VAL A 158 -10.99 -11.41 0.81
N ASP A 159 -12.13 -10.90 1.26
CA ASP A 159 -13.41 -11.56 1.11
C ASP A 159 -14.17 -10.88 -0.03
N GLN A 160 -14.81 -11.63 -0.91
CA GLN A 160 -15.76 -11.06 -1.85
C GLN A 160 -17.18 -11.48 -1.50
N SER A 161 -18.02 -10.47 -1.32
CA SER A 161 -19.46 -10.62 -1.33
C SER A 161 -20.03 -10.07 -2.64
N ALA A 162 -21.26 -10.42 -3.00
CA ALA A 162 -21.95 -9.79 -4.13
C ALA A 162 -22.22 -8.28 -3.89
N GLN A 163 -22.10 -7.82 -2.64
CA GLN A 163 -22.35 -6.44 -2.24
C GLN A 163 -21.08 -5.59 -2.23
N SER A 164 -19.90 -6.18 -2.38
CA SER A 164 -18.63 -5.46 -2.42
C SER A 164 -17.87 -5.71 -3.72
N ARG A 165 -17.01 -4.77 -4.09
CA ARG A 165 -16.02 -4.90 -5.17
C ARG A 165 -14.62 -4.77 -4.60
N ALA A 166 -13.71 -5.60 -5.06
CA ALA A 166 -12.30 -5.52 -4.68
C ALA A 166 -11.49 -4.93 -5.82
N ASN A 167 -10.80 -3.81 -5.57
CA ASN A 167 -9.97 -3.14 -6.55
C ASN A 167 -8.50 -3.33 -6.18
N LEU A 168 -7.72 -3.93 -7.09
CA LEU A 168 -6.29 -4.11 -6.91
C LEU A 168 -5.56 -2.91 -7.53
N GLY A 169 -4.80 -2.18 -6.73
CA GLY A 169 -3.88 -1.15 -7.22
C GLY A 169 -2.45 -1.65 -7.30
N LEU A 170 -1.78 -1.36 -8.41
CA LEU A 170 -0.37 -1.62 -8.64
C LEU A 170 0.31 -0.32 -9.05
N VAL A 171 1.41 0.02 -8.38
CA VAL A 171 2.15 1.27 -8.61
C VAL A 171 3.59 0.93 -8.91
N ASN A 172 4.08 1.31 -10.08
CA ASN A 172 5.49 1.26 -10.41
C ASN A 172 6.17 2.48 -9.81
N VAL A 173 7.10 2.26 -8.88
CA VAL A 173 7.87 3.34 -8.23
C VAL A 173 9.23 3.56 -8.87
N SER A 174 9.45 2.98 -10.06
CA SER A 174 10.70 3.05 -10.79
C SER A 174 10.54 3.71 -12.16
N GLY A 175 11.64 4.31 -12.65
CA GLY A 175 11.69 4.95 -13.97
C GLY A 175 11.85 3.97 -15.14
N VAL A 176 11.50 2.69 -14.97
CA VAL A 176 11.56 1.67 -16.04
C VAL A 176 10.22 0.95 -16.12
N ALA A 177 9.83 0.55 -17.34
CA ALA A 177 8.62 -0.25 -17.54
C ALA A 177 8.74 -1.57 -16.76
N THR A 178 7.66 -1.96 -16.08
CA THR A 178 7.64 -3.07 -15.13
C THR A 178 6.46 -4.00 -15.43
N THR A 179 6.73 -5.30 -15.54
CA THR A 179 5.69 -6.33 -15.68
C THR A 179 5.51 -7.03 -14.33
N VAL A 180 4.25 -7.12 -13.89
CA VAL A 180 3.85 -7.68 -12.59
C VAL A 180 2.99 -8.92 -12.82
N SER A 181 3.38 -10.05 -12.25
CA SER A 181 2.49 -11.21 -12.14
C SER A 181 1.49 -10.97 -11.00
N VAL A 182 0.22 -11.23 -11.26
CA VAL A 182 -0.85 -11.28 -10.26
C VAL A 182 -1.37 -12.70 -10.21
N GLU A 183 -1.42 -13.26 -9.01
CA GLU A 183 -1.94 -14.60 -8.75
C GLU A 183 -2.95 -14.56 -7.60
N ILE A 184 -4.06 -15.26 -7.73
CA ILE A 184 -5.14 -15.30 -6.75
C ILE A 184 -5.32 -16.73 -6.25
N PHE A 185 -5.19 -16.91 -4.94
CA PHE A 185 -5.31 -18.20 -4.28
C PHE A 185 -6.56 -18.25 -3.41
N THR A 186 -7.12 -19.44 -3.24
CA THR A 186 -8.12 -19.75 -2.21
C THR A 186 -7.46 -19.77 -0.83
N ALA A 187 -8.26 -19.76 0.23
CA ALA A 187 -7.79 -19.75 1.62
C ALA A 187 -6.93 -20.97 2.01
N ASP A 188 -7.06 -22.09 1.31
CA ASP A 188 -6.23 -23.30 1.46
C ASP A 188 -4.94 -23.25 0.62
N GLY A 189 -4.67 -22.14 -0.05
CA GLY A 189 -3.46 -21.89 -0.84
C GLY A 189 -3.47 -22.52 -2.23
N GLN A 190 -4.58 -23.06 -2.70
CA GLN A 190 -4.73 -23.52 -4.09
C GLN A 190 -4.99 -22.33 -5.02
N ALA A 191 -4.68 -22.48 -6.31
CA ALA A 191 -5.06 -21.47 -7.29
C ALA A 191 -6.59 -21.32 -7.33
N ALA A 192 -7.09 -20.09 -7.28
CA ALA A 192 -8.53 -19.85 -7.36
C ALA A 192 -9.06 -20.29 -8.74
N PRO A 193 -10.29 -20.82 -8.83
CA PRO A 193 -10.86 -21.22 -10.11
C PRO A 193 -11.10 -20.00 -11.02
N GLY A 194 -10.93 -20.17 -12.33
CA GLY A 194 -11.09 -19.10 -13.33
C GLY A 194 -9.75 -18.50 -13.77
N ASP A 195 -9.76 -17.24 -14.17
CA ASP A 195 -8.54 -16.50 -14.55
C ASP A 195 -7.88 -15.92 -13.29
N SER A 196 -7.16 -16.78 -12.57
CA SER A 196 -6.52 -16.48 -11.29
C SER A 196 -5.02 -16.21 -11.41
N SER A 197 -4.46 -16.18 -12.62
CA SER A 197 -3.05 -15.87 -12.87
C SER A 197 -2.90 -15.11 -14.17
N PHE A 198 -2.41 -13.87 -14.08
CA PHE A 198 -2.24 -12.99 -15.23
C PHE A 198 -1.13 -11.96 -14.98
N GLU A 199 -0.69 -11.28 -16.04
CA GLU A 199 0.32 -10.23 -15.96
C GLU A 199 -0.29 -8.84 -16.17
N VAL A 200 0.35 -7.83 -15.60
CA VAL A 200 0.00 -6.42 -15.74
C VAL A 200 1.27 -5.64 -16.07
N ASP A 201 1.25 -4.91 -17.19
CA ASP A 201 2.32 -4.01 -17.57
C ASP A 201 2.07 -2.62 -16.99
N LEU A 202 3.11 -2.03 -16.41
CA LEU A 202 3.12 -0.68 -15.86
C LEU A 202 4.20 0.13 -16.57
N ALA A 203 3.82 1.29 -17.09
CA ALA A 203 4.78 2.26 -17.61
C ALA A 203 5.69 2.82 -16.47
N PRO A 204 6.84 3.43 -16.79
CA PRO A 204 7.68 4.13 -15.81
C PRO A 204 6.87 5.07 -14.92
N PHE A 205 7.06 4.95 -13.61
CA PHE A 205 6.33 5.69 -12.57
C PHE A 205 4.80 5.59 -12.61
N GLY A 206 4.24 4.76 -13.50
CA GLY A 206 2.81 4.63 -13.72
C GLY A 206 2.13 3.75 -12.69
N MET A 207 0.80 3.86 -12.63
CA MET A 207 -0.03 2.99 -11.81
C MET A 207 -1.23 2.46 -12.59
N THR A 208 -1.80 1.36 -12.12
CA THR A 208 -3.07 0.81 -12.63
C THR A 208 -3.92 0.34 -11.46
N GLN A 209 -5.21 0.68 -11.49
CA GLN A 209 -6.22 0.06 -10.65
C GLN A 209 -7.06 -0.92 -11.46
N LEU A 210 -6.92 -2.20 -11.16
CA LEU A 210 -7.77 -3.26 -11.65
C LEU A 210 -9.06 -3.29 -10.83
N ASN A 211 -10.08 -2.62 -11.35
CA ASN A 211 -11.39 -2.58 -10.72
C ASN A 211 -12.06 -3.94 -10.75
N ASP A 212 -12.62 -4.36 -9.62
CA ASP A 212 -13.32 -5.64 -9.47
C ASP A 212 -12.44 -6.83 -9.90
N VAL A 213 -11.20 -6.87 -9.40
CA VAL A 213 -10.16 -7.82 -9.81
C VAL A 213 -10.61 -9.29 -9.71
N LEU A 214 -11.50 -9.57 -8.74
CA LEU A 214 -12.01 -10.90 -8.47
C LEU A 214 -13.16 -11.32 -9.41
N ALA A 215 -13.68 -10.43 -10.25
CA ALA A 215 -14.64 -10.77 -11.31
C ALA A 215 -14.05 -11.75 -12.35
N ARG A 216 -12.73 -11.86 -12.42
CA ARG A 216 -11.99 -12.84 -13.25
C ARG A 216 -12.16 -14.30 -12.79
N LEU A 217 -12.54 -14.50 -11.53
CA LEU A 217 -12.67 -15.82 -10.95
C LEU A 217 -13.99 -16.48 -11.35
N GLY A 218 -13.98 -17.81 -11.38
CA GLY A 218 -15.19 -18.62 -11.50
C GLY A 218 -16.12 -18.49 -10.28
N PRO A 219 -17.34 -19.04 -10.35
CA PRO A 219 -18.22 -19.11 -9.20
C PRO A 219 -17.59 -20.00 -8.11
N GLY A 220 -17.78 -19.64 -6.84
CA GLY A 220 -17.22 -20.39 -5.71
C GLY A 220 -17.28 -19.58 -4.42
N ASP A 221 -16.83 -20.19 -3.32
CA ASP A 221 -16.61 -19.45 -2.07
C ASP A 221 -15.41 -18.51 -2.25
N ARG A 222 -15.61 -17.23 -1.93
CA ARG A 222 -14.61 -16.17 -2.11
C ARG A 222 -14.25 -15.56 -0.76
N ARG A 223 -13.97 -16.42 0.22
CA ARG A 223 -13.56 -16.02 1.57
C ARG A 223 -12.09 -16.35 1.78
N GLY A 224 -11.36 -15.41 2.39
CA GLY A 224 -9.94 -15.53 2.69
C GLY A 224 -9.09 -15.74 1.44
N LEU A 225 -9.48 -15.16 0.30
CA LEU A 225 -8.65 -15.23 -0.91
C LEU A 225 -7.34 -14.47 -0.68
N ILE A 226 -6.27 -14.97 -1.27
CA ILE A 226 -4.95 -14.36 -1.19
C ILE A 226 -4.59 -13.84 -2.57
N ILE A 227 -4.40 -12.53 -2.71
CA ILE A 227 -3.83 -11.94 -3.92
C ILE A 227 -2.33 -11.80 -3.70
N ARG A 228 -1.53 -12.37 -4.59
CA ARG A 228 -0.07 -12.24 -4.61
C ARG A 228 0.34 -11.45 -5.84
N THR A 229 1.26 -10.51 -5.66
CA THR A 229 1.84 -9.73 -6.75
C THR A 229 3.37 -9.78 -6.67
N ALA A 230 4.03 -9.90 -7.82
CA ALA A 230 5.48 -9.97 -7.90
C ALA A 230 5.97 -9.37 -9.23
N VAL A 231 7.15 -8.73 -9.19
CA VAL A 231 7.80 -8.22 -10.40
C VAL A 231 8.43 -9.39 -11.16
N VAL A 232 8.07 -9.54 -12.44
CA VAL A 232 8.60 -10.58 -13.33
C VAL A 232 9.48 -10.04 -14.44
N SER A 233 9.44 -8.73 -14.70
CA SER A 233 10.44 -8.05 -15.53
C SER A 233 11.83 -8.09 -14.88
N GLN A 234 12.88 -7.91 -15.69
CA GLN A 234 14.27 -7.94 -15.21
C GLN A 234 14.63 -6.78 -14.28
N GLN A 235 13.89 -5.69 -14.37
CA GLN A 235 14.06 -4.47 -13.59
C GLN A 235 12.69 -3.99 -13.13
N GLY A 236 12.69 -2.99 -12.27
CA GLY A 236 11.48 -2.34 -11.77
C GLY A 236 11.21 -2.65 -10.31
N ALA A 237 10.33 -1.86 -9.72
CA ALA A 237 9.88 -2.04 -8.36
C ALA A 237 8.45 -1.54 -8.19
N ILE A 238 7.66 -2.26 -7.38
CA ILE A 238 6.24 -1.95 -7.20
C ILE A 238 5.84 -1.78 -5.74
N LEU A 239 4.77 -1.01 -5.57
CA LEU A 239 3.87 -1.09 -4.43
C LEU A 239 2.54 -1.68 -4.89
N ALA A 240 1.80 -2.26 -3.96
CA ALA A 240 0.48 -2.78 -4.21
C ALA A 240 -0.46 -2.46 -3.04
N TYR A 241 -1.74 -2.32 -3.34
CA TYR A 241 -2.78 -2.20 -2.34
C TYR A 241 -4.06 -2.89 -2.81
N LEU A 242 -4.94 -3.14 -1.87
CA LEU A 242 -6.31 -3.57 -2.15
C LEU A 242 -7.29 -2.57 -1.53
N SER A 243 -8.34 -2.25 -2.28
CA SER A 243 -9.48 -1.49 -1.76
C SER A 243 -10.77 -2.27 -1.97
N GLU A 244 -11.40 -2.70 -0.87
CA GLU A 244 -12.73 -3.30 -0.90
C GLU A 244 -13.76 -2.21 -0.70
N VAL A 245 -14.75 -2.13 -1.58
CA VAL A 245 -15.72 -1.04 -1.57
C VAL A 245 -17.13 -1.61 -1.60
N ASP A 246 -17.96 -1.20 -0.65
CA ASP A 246 -19.38 -1.52 -0.63
C ASP A 246 -20.08 -0.88 -1.84
N ASN A 247 -20.86 -1.67 -2.58
CA ASN A 247 -21.52 -1.24 -3.81
C ASN A 247 -22.79 -0.41 -3.54
N LEU A 248 -23.36 -0.49 -2.34
CA LEU A 248 -24.54 0.28 -1.96
C LEU A 248 -24.14 1.70 -1.49
N THR A 249 -23.10 1.82 -0.68
CA THR A 249 -22.71 3.08 -0.03
C THR A 249 -21.48 3.74 -0.67
N ASN A 250 -20.65 2.97 -1.38
CA ASN A 250 -19.27 3.32 -1.73
C ASN A 250 -18.32 3.44 -0.53
N ASP A 251 -18.65 2.84 0.61
CA ASP A 251 -17.75 2.81 1.76
C ASP A 251 -16.54 1.91 1.51
N PRO A 252 -15.30 2.46 1.50
CA PRO A 252 -14.11 1.69 1.19
C PRO A 252 -13.34 1.26 2.46
N SER A 253 -12.71 0.10 2.39
CA SER A 253 -11.58 -0.27 3.24
C SER A 253 -10.30 -0.29 2.41
N TYR A 254 -9.17 0.04 3.03
CA TYR A 254 -7.84 0.01 2.42
C TYR A 254 -6.97 -1.03 3.11
N GLN A 255 -6.26 -1.83 2.32
CA GLN A 255 -5.22 -2.74 2.78
C GLN A 255 -3.94 -2.48 1.98
N GLU A 256 -2.91 -2.01 2.68
CA GLU A 256 -1.55 -2.03 2.14
C GLU A 256 -1.09 -3.47 1.98
N ALA A 257 -0.40 -3.77 0.88
CA ALA A 257 0.15 -5.10 0.68
C ALA A 257 1.28 -5.40 1.67
N PHE A 258 1.33 -6.64 2.16
CA PHE A 258 2.34 -7.09 3.11
C PHE A 258 3.25 -8.17 2.52
N ARG A 259 4.41 -8.38 3.16
CA ARG A 259 5.34 -9.49 2.86
C ARG A 259 5.29 -10.53 3.97
N PHE A 260 5.66 -11.77 3.62
CA PHE A 260 5.75 -12.87 4.59
C PHE A 260 7.16 -13.08 5.15
N GLY A 261 8.20 -12.46 4.55
CA GLY A 261 9.59 -12.58 4.98
C GLY A 261 10.29 -11.21 5.03
N TYR A 262 11.12 -11.03 6.07
CA TYR A 262 12.17 -10.01 6.18
C TYR A 262 13.52 -10.71 6.16
#